data_AF-A0A0B7BXF5-F1
#
_entry.id   AF-A0A0B7BXF5-F1
#
_cell.length_a   1.000
_cell.length_b   1.000
_cell.length_c   1.000
_cell.angle_alpha   90.00
_cell.angle_beta   90.00
_cell.angle_gamma   90.00
#
_symmetry.space_group_name_H-M   'P 1'
#
loop_
_entity.id
_entity.type
_entity.pdbx_description
1 polymer ?
#
loop_
_entity_poly.entity_id
_entity_poly.type
_entity_poly.pdbx_seq_one_letter_code
_entity_poly.pdbx_strand_id
1 'polypeptide(L)'
;EHSHSKQHLKNIENHKKPWKDEKDKKSVHRKVGVSRSRAIKGIEMMIPVVGFYCSLCKVFCGDAADSTDHIKSDSHFDKYLEFDKLNPHYERTLLMQKYAGMAKQKQSVKETPTPPPKAPPP
;
A
#
# COMPACT_ATOMS: atom_id res chain seq x y z
N GLU A 1 -11.13 -20.60 -13.14
CA GLU A 1 -10.45 -20.00 -11.97
C GLU A 1 -9.38 -20.91 -11.32
N HIS A 2 -8.26 -21.17 -12.00
CA HIS A 2 -7.11 -21.89 -11.39
C HIS A 2 -6.18 -20.91 -10.65
N SER A 3 -5.83 -19.79 -11.29
CA SER A 3 -4.87 -18.79 -10.78
C SER A 3 -5.39 -17.92 -9.63
N HIS A 4 -6.70 -17.93 -9.37
CA HIS A 4 -7.33 -17.19 -8.26
C HIS A 4 -7.80 -18.10 -7.12
N SER A 5 -7.57 -19.42 -7.23
CA SER A 5 -7.95 -20.34 -6.16
C SER A 5 -7.07 -20.11 -4.93
N LYS A 6 -7.67 -20.17 -3.74
CA LYS A 6 -6.96 -20.07 -2.45
C LYS A 6 -5.84 -21.10 -2.33
N GLN A 7 -5.96 -22.26 -2.99
CA GLN A 7 -4.91 -23.28 -3.03
C GLN A 7 -3.70 -22.84 -3.87
N HIS A 8 -3.92 -22.15 -4.98
CA HIS A 8 -2.87 -21.64 -5.85
C HIS A 8 -2.08 -20.50 -5.18
N LEU A 9 -2.79 -19.55 -4.54
CA LEU A 9 -2.18 -18.46 -3.77
C LEU A 9 -1.25 -18.99 -2.66
N LYS A 10 -1.72 -19.99 -1.89
CA LYS A 10 -0.90 -20.63 -0.84
C LYS A 10 0.36 -21.28 -1.40
N ASN A 11 0.29 -21.93 -2.56
CA ASN A 11 1.45 -22.56 -3.16
C ASN A 11 2.47 -21.50 -3.62
N ILE A 12 2.02 -20.41 -4.26
CA ILE A 12 2.88 -19.30 -4.67
C ILE A 12 3.58 -18.65 -3.48
N GLU A 13 2.85 -18.36 -2.41
CA GLU A 13 3.41 -17.72 -1.20
C GLU A 13 4.49 -18.58 -0.52
N ASN A 14 4.38 -19.91 -0.64
CA ASN A 14 5.31 -20.86 -0.02
C ASN A 14 6.62 -21.06 -0.80
N HIS A 15 6.70 -20.58 -2.06
CA HIS A 15 7.93 -20.65 -2.84
C HIS A 15 8.91 -19.56 -2.37
N LYS A 16 10.08 -20.00 -1.90
CA LYS A 16 11.21 -19.12 -1.58
C LYS A 16 11.62 -18.33 -2.84
N LYS A 17 11.46 -17.00 -2.80
CA LYS A 17 11.79 -16.08 -3.91
C LYS A 17 13.27 -16.24 -4.30
N PRO A 18 13.59 -16.88 -5.45
CA PRO A 18 14.97 -17.22 -5.80
C PRO A 18 15.86 -15.99 -6.08
N TRP A 19 15.27 -14.84 -6.38
CA TRP A 19 15.98 -13.56 -6.58
C TRP A 19 16.24 -12.79 -5.29
N LYS A 20 15.69 -13.22 -4.14
CA LYS A 20 15.93 -12.56 -2.87
C LYS A 20 17.17 -13.20 -2.24
N ASP A 21 18.30 -12.49 -2.32
CA ASP A 21 19.58 -12.94 -1.78
C ASP A 21 19.40 -13.44 -0.34
N GLU A 22 19.82 -14.68 -0.08
CA GLU A 22 19.75 -15.25 1.27
C GLU A 22 20.64 -14.51 2.29
N LYS A 23 21.47 -13.59 1.78
CA LYS A 23 22.41 -12.76 2.53
C LYS A 23 21.73 -11.65 3.35
N ASP A 24 20.46 -11.34 3.10
CA ASP A 24 19.68 -10.41 3.94
C ASP A 24 19.38 -10.95 5.35
N LYS A 25 19.65 -12.24 5.60
CA LYS A 25 19.51 -12.86 6.93
C LYS A 25 20.62 -12.48 7.92
N LYS A 26 21.60 -11.66 7.55
CA LYS A 26 22.68 -11.26 8.46
C LYS A 26 22.39 -9.95 9.19
N SER A 27 21.61 -10.07 10.26
CA SER A 27 21.90 -9.32 11.49
C SER A 27 21.43 -10.16 12.67
N VAL A 28 22.32 -11.07 13.10
CA VAL A 28 22.10 -11.98 14.24
C VAL A 28 21.97 -11.21 15.57
N HIS A 29 22.25 -9.91 15.60
CA HIS A 29 22.01 -9.06 16.76
C HIS A 29 21.58 -7.65 16.31
N ARG A 30 20.37 -7.51 15.74
CA ARG A 30 19.74 -6.19 15.80
C ARG A 30 19.47 -5.94 17.28
N LYS A 31 20.20 -5.00 17.90
CA LYS A 31 19.83 -4.45 19.21
C LYS A 31 18.38 -3.99 19.05
N VAL A 32 17.43 -4.78 19.53
CA VAL A 32 16.02 -4.42 19.43
C VAL A 32 15.88 -3.25 20.39
N GLY A 33 16.04 -2.04 19.87
CA GLY A 33 15.74 -0.83 20.61
C GLY A 33 14.27 -0.87 21.06
N VAL A 34 13.91 0.04 21.95
CA VAL A 34 12.52 0.20 22.40
C VAL A 34 11.58 0.19 21.19
N SER A 35 10.61 -0.71 21.18
CA SER A 35 9.58 -0.81 20.14
C SER A 35 8.90 0.55 19.98
N ARG A 36 9.18 1.24 18.87
CA ARG A 36 8.49 2.48 18.52
C ARG A 36 7.20 2.11 17.79
N SER A 37 6.09 2.05 18.51
CA SER A 37 4.76 2.01 17.88
C SER A 37 4.49 3.38 17.28
N ARG A 38 4.77 3.52 15.98
CA ARG A 38 4.58 4.75 15.23
C ARG A 38 3.59 4.51 14.10
N ALA A 39 2.69 5.47 13.89
CA ALA A 39 1.79 5.44 12.76
C ALA A 39 2.60 5.44 11.45
N ILE A 40 2.22 4.57 10.52
CA ILE A 40 2.81 4.52 9.19
C ILE A 40 2.33 5.76 8.44
N LYS A 41 3.27 6.60 8.00
CA LYS A 41 3.01 7.81 7.20
C LYS A 41 3.62 7.64 5.81
N GLY A 42 3.16 8.42 4.84
CA GLY A 42 3.77 8.47 3.51
C GLY A 42 3.40 7.33 2.56
N ILE A 43 2.36 6.54 2.85
CA ILE A 43 1.90 5.46 1.95
C ILE A 43 1.56 6.00 0.56
N GLU A 44 1.04 7.22 0.45
CA GLU A 44 0.72 7.87 -0.84
C GLU A 44 1.96 8.12 -1.72
N MET A 45 3.16 8.12 -1.13
CA MET A 45 4.42 8.25 -1.88
C MET A 45 4.79 6.95 -2.60
N MET A 46 4.07 5.86 -2.33
CA MET A 46 4.27 4.58 -2.97
C MET A 46 3.38 4.47 -4.21
N ILE A 47 4.01 4.57 -5.37
CA ILE A 47 3.33 4.55 -6.66
C ILE A 47 3.35 3.13 -7.21
N PRO A 48 2.19 2.52 -7.55
CA PRO A 48 2.16 1.25 -8.24
C PRO A 48 2.65 1.42 -9.68
N VAL A 49 3.61 0.59 -10.07
CA VAL A 49 4.15 0.48 -11.44
C VAL A 49 4.16 -1.00 -11.83
N VAL A 50 5.20 -1.51 -12.51
CA VAL A 50 5.41 -2.98 -12.65
C VAL A 50 5.71 -3.65 -11.29
N GLY A 51 6.07 -2.85 -10.29
CA GLY A 51 6.16 -3.19 -8.88
C GLY A 51 5.68 -1.99 -8.07
N PHE A 52 6.49 -1.52 -7.13
CA PHE A 52 6.19 -0.32 -6.36
C PHE A 52 7.38 0.63 -6.39
N TYR A 53 7.14 1.92 -6.52
CA TYR A 53 8.19 2.93 -6.51
C TYR A 53 7.90 3.98 -5.45
N CYS A 54 8.84 4.18 -4.53
CA CYS A 54 8.73 5.24 -3.54
C CYS A 54 9.27 6.55 -4.12
N SER A 55 8.38 7.51 -4.38
CA SER A 55 8.74 8.82 -4.94
C SER A 55 9.57 9.68 -3.99
N LEU A 56 9.44 9.46 -2.68
CA LEU A 56 10.20 10.16 -1.63
C LEU A 56 11.61 9.59 -1.50
N CYS A 57 11.73 8.26 -1.42
CA CYS A 57 13.03 7.60 -1.24
C CYS A 57 13.81 7.42 -2.55
N LYS A 58 13.13 7.51 -3.71
CA LYS A 58 13.65 7.18 -5.04
C LYS A 58 14.13 5.73 -5.16
N VAL A 59 13.38 4.80 -4.56
CA VAL A 59 13.71 3.36 -4.51
C VAL A 59 12.58 2.56 -5.14
N PHE A 60 12.96 1.55 -5.94
CA PHE A 60 12.04 0.56 -6.50
C PHE A 60 11.97 -0.67 -5.58
N CYS A 61 10.75 -1.08 -5.27
CA CYS A 61 10.39 -2.28 -4.52
C CYS A 61 9.73 -3.28 -5.49
N GLY A 62 10.32 -4.47 -5.60
CA GLY A 62 9.86 -5.48 -6.58
C GLY A 62 8.54 -6.15 -6.24
N ASP A 63 8.09 -6.06 -4.99
CA ASP A 63 6.86 -6.71 -4.54
C ASP A 63 6.15 -5.94 -3.40
N ALA A 64 4.91 -6.30 -3.12
CA ALA A 64 4.07 -5.62 -2.14
C ALA A 64 4.59 -5.78 -0.69
N ALA A 65 5.22 -6.92 -0.36
CA ALA A 65 5.82 -7.13 0.95
C ALA A 65 7.05 -6.24 1.13
N ASP A 66 7.91 -6.18 0.11
CA ASP A 66 9.09 -5.30 0.08
C ASP A 66 8.71 -3.81 0.20
N SER A 67 7.66 -3.40 -0.52
CA SER A 67 7.06 -2.07 -0.41
C SER A 67 6.54 -1.76 0.99
N THR A 68 5.87 -2.72 1.63
CA THR A 68 5.36 -2.58 2.99
C THR A 68 6.49 -2.46 4.01
N ASP A 69 7.53 -3.29 3.89
CA ASP A 69 8.70 -3.24 4.76
C ASP A 69 9.47 -1.93 4.57
N HIS A 70 9.57 -1.43 3.34
CA HIS A 70 10.18 -0.15 3.01
C HIS A 70 9.51 1.02 3.76
N ILE A 71 8.18 1.15 3.69
CA ILE A 71 7.44 2.26 4.31
C ILE A 71 7.52 2.18 5.85
N LYS A 72 7.61 0.96 6.41
CA LYS A 72 7.79 0.75 7.85
C LYS A 72 9.20 1.07 8.36
N SER A 73 10.19 1.18 7.47
CA SER A 73 11.57 1.44 7.86
C SER A 73 11.76 2.83 8.50
N ASP A 74 12.79 2.96 9.34
CA ASP A 74 13.18 4.26 9.89
C ASP A 74 13.72 5.18 8.79
N SER A 75 14.44 4.65 7.81
CA SER A 75 14.99 5.43 6.69
C SER A 75 13.93 6.17 5.88
N HIS A 76 12.77 5.55 5.65
CA HIS A 76 11.65 6.20 4.96
C HIS A 76 11.05 7.31 5.82
N PHE A 77 10.95 7.08 7.13
CA PHE A 77 10.36 8.03 8.06
C PHE A 77 11.17 9.28 8.25
N ASP A 78 12.49 9.16 8.36
CA ASP A 78 13.35 10.32 8.55
C ASP A 78 13.19 11.26 7.35
N LYS A 79 13.24 10.71 6.13
CA LYS A 79 12.92 11.45 4.90
C LYS A 79 11.50 12.02 4.88
N TYR A 80 10.54 11.28 5.43
CA TYR A 80 9.15 11.75 5.52
C TYR A 80 9.02 12.94 6.48
N LEU A 81 9.72 12.91 7.62
CA LEU A 81 9.73 14.02 8.58
C LEU A 81 10.39 15.27 7.97
N GLU A 82 11.44 15.10 7.17
CA GLU A 82 12.03 16.20 6.40
C GLU A 82 11.04 16.77 5.38
N PHE A 83 10.35 15.90 4.65
CA PHE A 83 9.31 16.31 3.70
C PHE A 83 8.16 17.05 4.37
N ASP A 84 7.68 16.58 5.53
CA ASP A 84 6.59 17.19 6.30
C ASP A 84 6.97 18.61 6.79
N LYS A 85 8.21 18.79 7.25
CA LYS A 85 8.75 20.12 7.63
C LYS A 85 8.76 21.10 6.46
N LEU A 86 9.12 20.63 5.26
CA LEU A 86 9.12 21.45 4.05
C LEU A 86 7.70 21.70 3.50
N ASN A 87 6.74 20.83 3.84
CA ASN A 87 5.37 20.87 3.33
C ASN A 87 4.35 20.82 4.48
N PRO A 88 4.24 21.89 5.30
CA PRO A 88 3.46 21.90 6.54
C PRO A 88 1.95 21.72 6.36
N HIS A 89 1.45 21.70 5.13
CA HIS A 89 0.03 21.56 4.82
C HIS A 89 -0.30 20.29 4.03
N TYR A 90 0.71 19.46 3.74
CA TYR A 90 0.54 18.25 2.93
C TYR A 90 -0.51 17.32 3.53
N GLU A 91 -0.34 16.92 4.80
CA GLU A 91 -1.25 15.96 5.46
C GLU A 91 -2.67 16.49 5.58
N ARG A 92 -2.83 17.79 5.86
CA ARG A 92 -4.14 18.43 5.93
C ARG A 92 -4.85 18.37 4.58
N THR A 93 -4.15 18.75 3.51
CA THR A 93 -4.67 18.72 2.15
C THR A 93 -5.02 17.31 1.72
N LEU A 94 -4.14 16.34 2.02
CA LEU A 94 -4.37 14.93 1.73
C LEU A 94 -5.63 14.40 2.43
N LEU A 95 -5.80 14.72 3.73
CA LEU A 95 -6.98 14.31 4.48
C LEU A 95 -8.28 14.88 3.88
N MET A 96 -8.25 16.15 3.48
CA MET A 96 -9.39 16.79 2.80
C MET A 96 -9.70 16.11 1.46
N GLN A 97 -8.68 15.77 0.67
CA GLN A 97 -8.87 15.04 -0.59
C GLN A 97 -9.47 13.64 -0.37
N LYS A 98 -9.03 12.92 0.67
CA LYS A 98 -9.59 11.61 1.04
C LYS A 98 -11.08 11.73 1.38
N TYR A 99 -11.46 12.69 2.22
CA TYR A 99 -12.87 12.91 2.56
C TYR A 99 -13.71 13.31 1.34
N ALA A 100 -13.18 14.18 0.47
CA ALA A 100 -13.87 14.57 -0.76
C ALA A 100 -14.06 13.37 -1.72
N GLY A 101 -13.06 12.50 -1.86
CA GLY A 101 -13.15 11.28 -2.66
C GLY A 101 -14.19 10.29 -2.12
N MET A 102 -14.23 10.09 -0.80
CA MET A 102 -15.21 9.23 -0.15
C MET A 102 -16.64 9.75 -0.31
N ALA A 103 -16.84 11.07 -0.25
CA ALA A 103 -18.15 11.68 -0.49
C ALA A 103 -18.67 11.42 -1.92
N LYS A 104 -17.79 11.52 -2.93
CA LYS A 104 -18.13 11.25 -4.34
C LYS A 104 -18.51 9.78 -4.57
N GLN A 105 -17.77 8.83 -3.98
CA GLN A 105 -18.09 7.40 -4.10
C GLN A 105 -19.47 7.04 -3.51
N LYS A 106 -19.89 7.71 -2.44
CA LYS A 106 -21.23 7.51 -1.85
C LYS A 106 -22.36 8.04 -2.75
N GLN A 107 -22.07 9.00 -3.63
CA GLN A 107 -23.06 9.53 -4.58
C GLN A 107 -23.21 8.59 -5.79
N SER A 108 -22.10 8.08 -6.34
CA SER A 108 -22.15 7.15 -7.48
C SER A 108 -22.83 5.81 -7.18
N VAL A 109 -22.78 5.34 -5.93
CA VAL A 109 -23.48 4.10 -5.51
C VAL A 109 -25.00 4.28 -5.41
N LYS A 110 -25.50 5.51 -5.26
CA LYS A 110 -26.96 5.78 -5.25
C LYS A 110 -27.58 5.87 -6.64
N GLU A 111 -26.77 5.97 -7.69
CA GLU A 111 -27.23 6.18 -9.08
C GLU A 111 -27.22 4.91 -9.95
N THR A 112 -27.03 3.71 -9.40
CA THR A 112 -27.32 2.48 -10.18
C THR A 112 -28.82 2.37 -10.43
N PRO A 113 -29.29 2.41 -11.69
CA PRO A 113 -30.72 2.30 -12.00
C PRO A 113 -31.21 0.90 -11.61
N THR A 114 -32.33 0.84 -10.89
CA THR A 114 -33.11 -0.38 -10.72
C THR A 114 -33.43 -0.98 -12.10
N PRO A 115 -33.25 -2.31 -12.30
CA PRO A 115 -33.64 -2.94 -13.55
C PRO A 115 -35.15 -2.76 -13.79
N PRO A 116 -35.60 -2.45 -15.01
CA PRO A 116 -37.01 -2.23 -15.31
C PRO A 116 -37.84 -3.49 -15.02
N PRO A 117 -39.08 -3.35 -14.53
CA PRO A 117 -39.95 -4.49 -14.26
C PRO A 117 -40.22 -5.25 -15.55
N LYS A 118 -39.90 -6.56 -15.56
CA LYS A 118 -40.21 -7.46 -16.68
C LYS A 118 -41.72 -7.48 -16.89
N ALA A 119 -42.16 -7.17 -18.11
CA ALA A 119 -43.55 -7.28 -18.52
C ALA A 119 -44.04 -8.74 -18.35
N PRO A 120 -45.30 -8.96 -17.91
CA PRO A 120 -45.84 -10.30 -17.79
C PRO A 120 -46.06 -10.95 -19.17
N PRO A 121 -45.88 -12.27 -19.28
CA PRO A 121 -46.03 -13.00 -20.54
C PRO A 121 -47.50 -13.06 -21.00
N PRO A 122 -47.73 -13.31 -22.31
CA PRO A 122 -49.06 -13.32 -22.93
C PRO A 122 -49.96 -14.45 -22.45
#